data_AF-A0A522P0A1-F1
#
_entry.id   AF-A0A522P0A1-F1
#
_cell.length_a   1.000
_cell.length_b   1.000
_cell.length_c   1.000
_cell.angle_alpha   90.00
_cell.angle_beta   90.00
_cell.angle_gamma   90.00
#
_symmetry.space_group_name_H-M   'P 1'
#
loop_
_entity.id
_entity.type
_entity.pdbx_description
1 polymer ?
#
loop_
_entity_poly.entity_id
_entity_poly.type
_entity_poly.pdbx_seq_one_letter_code
_entity_poly.pdbx_strand_id
1 'polypeptide(L)'
;MPLEFLKRRDKQPARAAAPVAEPEAIEAEDYQLRLHYLAKASEGVRLKAGPQAMRELPGMLVGLTENEIEVIEPLAIEFQEAAPAIQRPSEALQWLNAHHDHSPIARHALLVLESVGAVDLAYDTFVVSLLHGETDTSGFPEYNAIVGGVASHWDEGTGDMIVRAVVGWGGRGVRGDTDRTATKILGGLLKNVLASQYAMGLTAVERPVPAAGRGGLVCAHCGFASAHERAFYCPKCGMRLLRG
;
A
#
# COMPACT_ATOMS: atom_id res chain seq x y z
N MET A 1 97.00 -43.34 4.39
CA MET A 1 95.83 -42.51 4.76
C MET A 1 95.44 -41.65 3.56
N PRO A 2 94.47 -42.05 2.72
CA PRO A 2 93.99 -41.23 1.60
C PRO A 2 92.86 -40.28 2.04
N LEU A 3 92.88 -39.05 1.51
CA LEU A 3 92.04 -37.90 1.88
C LEU A 3 90.63 -38.01 1.26
N GLU A 4 89.70 -38.67 1.96
CA GLU A 4 88.28 -38.87 1.55
C GLU A 4 87.37 -37.62 1.73
N PHE A 5 87.87 -36.49 2.23
CA PHE A 5 87.03 -35.32 2.57
C PHE A 5 86.74 -34.34 1.42
N LEU A 6 87.22 -34.61 0.20
CA LEU A 6 87.07 -33.75 -0.97
C LEU A 6 85.93 -34.15 -1.93
N LYS A 7 84.87 -34.79 -1.44
CA LYS A 7 83.61 -34.92 -2.20
C LYS A 7 82.66 -33.79 -1.85
N ARG A 8 82.80 -32.65 -2.55
CA ARG A 8 81.77 -31.60 -2.60
C ARG A 8 80.50 -32.21 -3.19
N ARG A 9 79.52 -32.46 -2.32
CA ARG A 9 78.15 -32.81 -2.69
C ARG A 9 77.45 -31.51 -3.06
N ASP A 10 77.17 -31.30 -4.34
CA ASP A 10 76.35 -30.18 -4.81
C ASP A 10 74.97 -30.25 -4.14
N LYS A 11 74.79 -29.51 -3.05
CA LYS A 11 73.48 -29.21 -2.49
C LYS A 11 72.92 -28.06 -3.32
N GLN A 12 72.09 -28.39 -4.30
CA GLN A 12 71.16 -27.43 -4.87
C GLN A 12 70.40 -26.74 -3.72
N PRO A 13 70.35 -25.39 -3.68
CA PRO A 13 69.53 -24.72 -2.69
C PRO A 13 68.07 -25.10 -2.97
N ALA A 14 67.41 -25.70 -1.99
CA ALA A 14 65.98 -25.94 -2.05
C ALA A 14 65.30 -24.57 -2.27
N ARG A 15 64.64 -24.41 -3.42
CA ARG A 15 63.83 -23.23 -3.71
C ARG A 15 62.75 -23.19 -2.61
N ALA A 16 62.80 -22.19 -1.74
CA ALA A 16 61.72 -21.98 -0.79
C ALA A 16 60.41 -21.87 -1.58
N ALA A 17 59.43 -22.70 -1.25
CA ALA A 17 58.11 -22.59 -1.84
C ALA A 17 57.58 -21.18 -1.53
N ALA A 18 57.12 -20.46 -2.56
CA ALA A 18 56.45 -19.19 -2.33
C ALA A 18 55.26 -19.41 -1.39
N PRO A 19 55.03 -18.54 -0.39
CA PRO A 19 53.87 -18.66 0.47
C PRO A 19 52.62 -18.69 -0.41
N VAL A 20 51.82 -19.75 -0.28
CA VAL A 20 50.51 -19.84 -0.92
C VAL A 20 49.69 -18.72 -0.28
N ALA A 21 49.26 -17.74 -1.07
CA ALA A 21 48.31 -16.75 -0.61
C ALA A 21 47.05 -17.52 -0.17
N GLU A 22 46.80 -17.55 1.14
CA GLU A 22 45.55 -18.10 1.65
C GLU A 22 44.42 -17.28 1.02
N PRO A 23 43.45 -17.92 0.36
CA PRO A 23 42.34 -17.19 -0.22
C PRO A 23 41.64 -16.42 0.91
N GLU A 24 41.56 -15.10 0.77
CA GLU A 24 40.81 -14.23 1.67
C GLU A 24 39.40 -14.82 1.80
N ALA A 25 39.09 -15.35 2.98
CA ALA A 25 37.77 -15.88 3.25
C ALA A 25 36.80 -14.70 3.27
N ILE A 26 35.98 -14.57 2.22
CA ILE A 26 34.88 -13.62 2.21
C ILE A 26 33.84 -14.17 3.18
N GLU A 27 33.81 -13.65 4.40
CA GLU A 27 32.76 -13.93 5.37
C GLU A 27 31.46 -13.31 4.84
N ALA A 28 30.56 -14.16 4.35
CA ALA A 28 29.24 -13.73 3.91
C ALA A 28 28.39 -13.40 5.15
N GLU A 29 28.07 -12.12 5.33
CA GLU A 29 27.14 -11.68 6.36
C GLU A 29 25.71 -11.75 5.81
N ASP A 30 24.91 -12.65 6.39
CA ASP A 30 23.50 -12.81 6.03
C ASP A 30 22.62 -11.86 6.83
N TYR A 31 21.93 -10.95 6.14
CA TYR A 31 20.97 -10.02 6.72
C TYR A 31 19.55 -10.37 6.26
N GLN A 32 18.62 -10.55 7.21
CA GLN A 32 17.21 -10.81 6.89
C GLN A 32 16.27 -9.90 7.70
N LEU A 33 15.32 -9.27 6.99
CA LEU A 33 14.17 -8.57 7.56
C LEU A 33 12.88 -9.18 7.01
N ARG A 34 11.90 -9.46 7.88
CA ARG A 34 10.55 -9.88 7.49
C ARG A 34 9.54 -8.93 8.11
N LEU A 35 8.72 -8.32 7.26
CA LEU A 35 7.62 -7.45 7.65
C LEU A 35 6.32 -8.18 7.31
N HIS A 36 5.37 -8.16 8.24
CA HIS A 36 4.05 -8.76 8.06
C HIS A 36 3.00 -7.68 8.14
N TYR A 37 2.41 -7.35 6.99
CA TYR A 37 1.25 -6.45 6.91
C TYR A 37 -0.02 -7.26 6.74
N LEU A 38 -1.06 -6.83 7.43
CA LEU A 38 -2.39 -7.44 7.41
C LEU A 38 -3.42 -6.34 7.20
N ALA A 39 -4.48 -6.69 6.48
CA ALA A 39 -5.64 -5.82 6.35
C ALA A 39 -6.92 -6.64 6.31
N LYS A 40 -8.01 -5.99 6.70
CA LYS A 40 -9.38 -6.49 6.51
C LYS A 40 -10.22 -5.40 5.86
N ALA A 41 -11.07 -5.82 4.94
CA ALA A 41 -12.04 -4.97 4.29
C ALA A 41 -13.45 -5.52 4.53
N SER A 42 -14.44 -4.64 4.62
CA SER A 42 -15.84 -5.04 4.64
C SER A 42 -16.36 -5.29 3.22
N GLU A 43 -17.58 -5.80 3.12
CA GLU A 43 -18.38 -5.64 1.91
C GLU A 43 -18.57 -4.15 1.57
N GLY A 44 -18.86 -3.86 0.31
CA GLY A 44 -19.19 -2.52 -0.14
C GLY A 44 -20.61 -2.14 0.23
N VAL A 45 -20.85 -0.88 0.50
CA VAL A 45 -22.18 -0.29 0.64
C VAL A 45 -22.36 0.68 -0.52
N ARG A 46 -23.45 0.51 -1.26
CA ARG A 46 -23.81 1.45 -2.32
C ARG A 46 -24.47 2.66 -1.69
N LEU A 47 -23.89 3.83 -1.91
CA LEU A 47 -24.46 5.12 -1.52
C LEU A 47 -24.97 5.83 -2.77
N LYS A 48 -26.22 6.28 -2.71
CA LYS A 48 -26.81 7.08 -3.77
C LYS A 48 -25.96 8.33 -4.03
N ALA A 49 -25.60 8.57 -5.29
CA ALA A 49 -24.82 9.75 -5.64
C ALA A 49 -25.56 11.06 -5.31
N GLY A 50 -24.80 12.05 -4.85
CA GLY A 50 -25.28 13.39 -4.58
C GLY A 50 -24.15 14.42 -4.46
N PRO A 51 -24.46 15.72 -4.50
CA PRO A 51 -23.45 16.79 -4.47
C PRO A 51 -22.57 16.81 -3.22
N GLN A 52 -23.02 16.14 -2.15
CA GLN A 52 -22.34 16.09 -0.85
C GLN A 52 -21.71 14.72 -0.55
N ALA A 53 -21.81 13.75 -1.47
CA ALA A 53 -21.42 12.35 -1.20
C ALA A 53 -20.00 12.22 -0.62
N MET A 54 -19.03 12.93 -1.20
CA MET A 54 -17.64 12.93 -0.71
C MET A 54 -17.48 13.62 0.65
N ARG A 55 -18.28 14.64 0.95
CA ARG A 55 -18.18 15.40 2.21
C ARG A 55 -18.66 14.62 3.42
N GLU A 56 -19.38 13.54 3.21
CA GLU A 56 -19.93 12.71 4.28
C GLU A 56 -19.00 11.59 4.73
N LEU A 57 -18.04 11.20 3.87
CA LEU A 57 -17.10 10.11 4.15
C LEU A 57 -16.34 10.31 5.48
N PRO A 58 -15.83 11.51 5.83
CA PRO A 58 -15.21 11.76 7.14
C PRO A 58 -16.14 11.47 8.32
N GLY A 59 -17.44 11.76 8.17
CA GLY A 59 -18.45 11.50 9.19
C GLY A 59 -18.55 10.01 9.58
N MET A 60 -18.14 9.10 8.69
CA MET A 60 -18.22 7.65 8.90
C MET A 60 -17.18 7.14 9.92
N LEU A 61 -16.13 7.92 10.20
CA LEU A 61 -15.10 7.57 11.19
C LEU A 61 -15.40 8.14 12.59
N VAL A 62 -16.43 8.99 12.72
CA VAL A 62 -16.78 9.65 13.99
C VAL A 62 -17.10 8.60 15.06
N GLY A 63 -16.51 8.78 16.24
CA GLY A 63 -16.65 7.87 17.38
C GLY A 63 -15.78 6.60 17.32
N LEU A 64 -15.01 6.42 16.24
CA LEU A 64 -14.06 5.31 16.08
C LEU A 64 -12.61 5.77 15.87
N THR A 65 -12.40 7.04 15.49
CA THR A 65 -11.08 7.62 15.31
C THR A 65 -10.44 8.04 16.65
N GLU A 66 -9.14 7.83 16.78
CA GLU A 66 -8.33 8.34 17.91
C GLU A 66 -7.61 9.65 17.54
N ASN A 67 -7.42 9.92 16.24
CA ASN A 67 -6.69 11.09 15.72
C ASN A 67 -7.51 11.89 14.67
N GLU A 68 -6.87 12.90 14.09
CA GLU A 68 -7.38 13.68 12.96
C GLU A 68 -7.69 12.78 11.76
N ILE A 69 -8.77 13.12 11.05
CA ILE A 69 -9.22 12.39 9.85
C ILE A 69 -8.65 13.11 8.63
N GLU A 70 -7.91 12.38 7.81
CA GLU A 70 -7.36 12.87 6.55
C GLU A 70 -8.15 12.27 5.38
N VAL A 71 -8.44 13.09 4.37
CA VAL A 71 -9.09 12.65 3.12
C VAL A 71 -8.06 12.69 2.02
N ILE A 72 -7.79 11.53 1.42
CA ILE A 72 -6.85 11.35 0.33
C ILE A 72 -7.64 11.10 -0.94
N GLU A 73 -7.58 12.06 -1.86
CA GLU A 73 -8.20 11.95 -3.17
C GLU A 73 -7.44 10.94 -4.05
N PRO A 74 -8.08 10.40 -5.10
CA PRO A 74 -7.41 9.51 -6.04
C PRO A 74 -6.23 10.22 -6.70
N LEU A 75 -5.11 9.51 -6.86
CA LEU A 75 -3.87 9.99 -7.44
C LEU A 75 -4.08 10.61 -8.82
N ALA A 76 -3.34 11.68 -9.14
CA ALA A 76 -3.31 12.23 -10.49
C ALA A 76 -2.91 11.17 -11.54
N ILE A 77 -3.26 11.41 -12.79
CA ILE A 77 -3.04 10.39 -13.84
C ILE A 77 -1.56 10.05 -14.03
N GLU A 78 -0.67 11.02 -13.83
CA GLU A 78 0.78 10.80 -13.89
C GLU A 78 1.34 9.86 -12.80
N PHE A 79 0.57 9.61 -11.73
CA PHE A 79 0.96 8.73 -10.61
C PHE A 79 0.14 7.44 -10.56
N GLN A 80 -0.55 7.04 -11.63
CA GLN A 80 -1.39 5.84 -11.62
C GLN A 80 -0.63 4.53 -11.40
N GLU A 81 0.65 4.50 -11.75
CA GLU A 81 1.53 3.34 -11.56
C GLU A 81 2.33 3.44 -10.25
N ALA A 82 2.10 4.49 -9.45
CA ALA A 82 2.77 4.65 -8.17
C ALA A 82 2.36 3.52 -7.22
N ALA A 83 3.36 2.81 -6.70
CA ALA A 83 3.15 1.70 -5.78
C ALA A 83 4.29 1.63 -4.75
N PRO A 84 4.02 1.14 -3.52
CA PRO A 84 5.05 0.96 -2.49
C PRO A 84 5.94 -0.29 -2.76
N ALA A 85 6.29 -0.54 -4.02
CA ALA A 85 7.04 -1.71 -4.48
C ALA A 85 8.54 -1.39 -4.64
N ILE A 86 9.34 -1.68 -3.61
CA ILE A 86 10.80 -1.41 -3.60
C ILE A 86 11.55 -2.12 -4.76
N GLN A 87 11.00 -3.22 -5.28
CA GLN A 87 11.58 -3.95 -6.42
C GLN A 87 11.60 -3.13 -7.72
N ARG A 88 10.78 -2.07 -7.82
CA ARG A 88 10.68 -1.19 -8.98
C ARG A 88 10.92 0.25 -8.52
N PRO A 89 12.19 0.71 -8.49
CA PRO A 89 12.55 2.00 -7.92
C PRO A 89 11.81 3.20 -8.52
N SER A 90 11.41 3.13 -9.79
CA SER A 90 10.61 4.17 -10.45
C SER A 90 9.21 4.29 -9.86
N GLU A 91 8.53 3.16 -9.63
CA GLU A 91 7.19 3.12 -9.02
C GLU A 91 7.25 3.60 -7.56
N ALA A 92 8.26 3.13 -6.82
CA ALA A 92 8.48 3.54 -5.44
C ALA A 92 8.80 5.05 -5.30
N LEU A 93 9.57 5.62 -6.24
CA LEU A 93 9.86 7.06 -6.25
C LEU A 93 8.61 7.87 -6.60
N GLN A 94 7.81 7.41 -7.56
CA GLN A 94 6.51 8.04 -7.86
C GLN A 94 5.59 8.01 -6.65
N TRP A 95 5.53 6.89 -5.93
CA TRP A 95 4.75 6.74 -4.71
C TRP A 95 5.20 7.72 -3.61
N LEU A 96 6.50 7.84 -3.38
CA LEU A 96 7.03 8.82 -2.43
C LEU A 96 6.67 10.25 -2.82
N ASN A 97 6.85 10.62 -4.10
CA ASN A 97 6.51 11.94 -4.60
C ASN A 97 5.01 12.22 -4.49
N ALA A 98 4.17 11.22 -4.70
CA ALA A 98 2.72 11.38 -4.62
C ALA A 98 2.20 11.53 -3.18
N HIS A 99 2.94 11.04 -2.18
CA HIS A 99 2.44 10.94 -0.81
C HIS A 99 3.24 11.70 0.25
N HIS A 100 4.35 12.35 -0.11
CA HIS A 100 5.25 12.97 0.87
C HIS A 100 4.60 14.05 1.74
N ASP A 101 3.58 14.73 1.23
CA ASP A 101 2.85 15.80 1.93
C ASP A 101 1.78 15.30 2.91
N HIS A 102 1.47 13.99 2.90
CA HIS A 102 0.49 13.41 3.83
C HIS A 102 1.05 13.23 5.23
N SER A 103 0.14 13.15 6.22
CA SER A 103 0.52 12.88 7.60
C SER A 103 1.29 11.55 7.75
N PRO A 104 2.13 11.39 8.79
CA PRO A 104 2.78 10.12 9.07
C PRO A 104 1.80 8.92 9.17
N ILE A 105 0.61 9.15 9.74
CA ILE A 105 -0.45 8.14 9.84
C ILE A 105 -0.96 7.76 8.46
N ALA A 106 -1.31 8.74 7.62
CA ALA A 106 -1.79 8.49 6.27
C ALA A 106 -0.74 7.78 5.41
N ARG A 107 0.53 8.23 5.43
CA ARG A 107 1.62 7.56 4.69
C ARG A 107 1.83 6.12 5.14
N HIS A 108 1.78 5.86 6.45
CA HIS A 108 1.86 4.50 6.97
C HIS A 108 0.67 3.65 6.54
N ALA A 109 -0.54 4.20 6.61
CA ALA A 109 -1.75 3.51 6.18
C ALA A 109 -1.72 3.14 4.69
N LEU A 110 -1.29 4.08 3.83
CA LEU A 110 -1.13 3.82 2.40
C LEU A 110 -0.07 2.75 2.15
N LEU A 111 1.09 2.83 2.82
CA LEU A 111 2.12 1.81 2.72
C LEU A 111 1.56 0.43 3.06
N VAL A 112 0.85 0.28 4.18
CA VAL A 112 0.28 -0.99 4.63
C VAL A 112 -0.81 -1.48 3.69
N LEU A 113 -1.79 -0.64 3.37
CA LEU A 113 -3.01 -1.02 2.68
C LEU A 113 -2.79 -1.22 1.18
N GLU A 114 -1.94 -0.43 0.53
CA GLU A 114 -1.60 -0.67 -0.89
C GLU A 114 -0.68 -1.87 -1.05
N SER A 115 0.26 -2.11 -0.12
CA SER A 115 1.14 -3.29 -0.17
C SER A 115 0.39 -4.62 -0.14
N VAL A 116 -0.76 -4.66 0.56
CA VAL A 116 -1.64 -5.85 0.61
C VAL A 116 -2.81 -5.75 -0.37
N GLY A 117 -2.86 -4.68 -1.18
CA GLY A 117 -3.90 -4.43 -2.15
C GLY A 117 -5.29 -4.26 -1.54
N ALA A 118 -5.43 -3.67 -0.36
CA ALA A 118 -6.72 -3.34 0.27
C ALA A 118 -7.31 -2.01 -0.24
N VAL A 119 -6.45 -1.07 -0.65
CA VAL A 119 -6.78 0.24 -1.24
C VAL A 119 -6.00 0.39 -2.55
N ASP A 120 -6.56 1.13 -3.51
CA ASP A 120 -5.90 1.50 -4.75
C ASP A 120 -6.23 2.95 -5.10
N LEU A 121 -5.28 3.86 -4.87
CA LEU A 121 -5.49 5.28 -5.12
C LEU A 121 -5.51 5.67 -6.60
N ALA A 122 -5.35 4.73 -7.55
CA ALA A 122 -5.62 5.04 -8.96
C ALA A 122 -7.09 5.49 -9.16
N TYR A 123 -8.01 5.03 -8.32
CA TYR A 123 -9.43 5.36 -8.37
C TYR A 123 -10.13 5.49 -7.00
N ASP A 124 -9.59 4.91 -5.92
CA ASP A 124 -10.19 5.07 -4.59
C ASP A 124 -9.90 6.47 -4.04
N THR A 125 -10.92 7.10 -3.48
CA THR A 125 -10.76 8.10 -2.43
C THR A 125 -10.66 7.39 -1.10
N PHE A 126 -9.69 7.74 -0.27
CA PHE A 126 -9.45 7.10 1.01
C PHE A 126 -9.55 8.09 2.16
N VAL A 127 -10.47 7.85 3.08
CA VAL A 127 -10.60 8.59 4.33
C VAL A 127 -9.97 7.78 5.44
N VAL A 128 -8.94 8.34 6.06
CA VAL A 128 -8.03 7.59 6.93
C VAL A 128 -7.83 8.29 8.27
N SER A 129 -7.65 7.48 9.31
CA SER A 129 -7.08 7.91 10.57
C SER A 129 -6.40 6.75 11.33
N LEU A 130 -5.85 7.08 12.50
CA LEU A 130 -5.49 6.11 13.52
C LEU A 130 -6.77 5.68 14.24
N LEU A 131 -7.07 4.39 14.19
CA LEU A 131 -8.30 3.83 14.77
C LEU A 131 -8.03 3.13 16.10
N HIS A 132 -6.77 2.76 16.35
CA HIS A 132 -6.32 2.21 17.62
C HIS A 132 -4.80 2.27 17.75
N GLY A 133 -4.30 2.62 18.93
CA GLY A 133 -2.91 2.42 19.32
C GLY A 133 -2.18 3.74 19.55
N GLU A 134 -0.85 3.70 19.45
CA GLU A 134 0.00 4.86 19.73
C GLU A 134 0.86 5.18 18.51
N THR A 135 1.38 6.41 18.48
CA THR A 135 2.39 6.85 17.51
C THR A 135 3.72 7.05 18.20
N ASP A 136 4.81 6.85 17.46
CA ASP A 136 6.16 7.19 17.91
C ASP A 136 6.34 8.72 18.07
N THR A 137 7.53 9.14 18.51
CA THR A 137 7.86 10.57 18.67
C THR A 137 7.83 11.37 17.37
N SER A 138 7.83 10.68 16.23
CA SER A 138 7.82 11.22 14.88
C SER A 138 6.40 11.30 14.30
N GLY A 139 5.40 10.77 15.04
CA GLY A 139 3.99 10.70 14.64
C GLY A 139 3.61 9.45 13.83
N PHE A 140 4.55 8.53 13.56
CA PHE A 140 4.25 7.29 12.83
C PHE A 140 3.57 6.27 13.75
N PRO A 141 2.55 5.53 13.25
CA PRO A 141 1.93 4.45 14.01
C PRO A 141 2.93 3.39 14.46
N GLU A 142 2.80 2.94 15.71
CA GLU A 142 3.52 1.78 16.22
C GLU A 142 3.08 0.47 15.53
N TYR A 143 3.90 -0.57 15.59
CA TYR A 143 3.66 -1.84 14.86
C TYR A 143 2.36 -2.58 15.24
N ASN A 144 1.80 -2.28 16.40
CA ASN A 144 0.54 -2.83 16.91
C ASN A 144 -0.66 -1.90 16.70
N ALA A 145 -0.44 -0.70 16.16
CA ALA A 145 -1.49 0.25 15.84
C ALA A 145 -2.34 -0.23 14.66
N ILE A 146 -3.61 0.19 14.66
CA ILE A 146 -4.57 -0.08 13.61
C ILE A 146 -4.88 1.24 12.92
N VAL A 147 -4.57 1.30 11.64
CA VAL A 147 -4.88 2.43 10.76
C VAL A 147 -5.97 2.03 9.78
N GLY A 148 -6.74 2.99 9.30
CA GLY A 148 -7.77 2.71 8.31
C GLY A 148 -8.89 3.73 8.31
N GLY A 149 -10.03 3.34 7.76
CA GLY A 149 -11.22 4.16 7.66
C GLY A 149 -12.13 3.64 6.56
N VAL A 150 -12.49 4.51 5.62
CA VAL A 150 -13.34 4.14 4.49
C VAL A 150 -12.67 4.46 3.15
N ALA A 151 -12.74 3.50 2.23
CA ALA A 151 -12.32 3.68 0.85
C ALA A 151 -13.56 3.71 -0.05
N SER A 152 -13.57 4.60 -1.04
CA SER A 152 -14.71 4.77 -1.93
C SER A 152 -14.29 4.99 -3.37
N HIS A 153 -15.07 4.48 -4.31
CA HIS A 153 -14.97 4.82 -5.72
C HIS A 153 -16.36 4.94 -6.34
N TRP A 154 -16.40 5.45 -7.56
CA TRP A 154 -17.64 5.63 -8.30
C TRP A 154 -17.95 4.41 -9.17
N ASP A 155 -19.20 3.99 -9.17
CA ASP A 155 -19.70 2.94 -10.03
C ASP A 155 -19.82 3.47 -11.47
N GLU A 156 -19.15 2.81 -12.42
CA GLU A 156 -19.11 3.26 -13.81
C GLU A 156 -20.47 3.19 -14.51
N GLY A 157 -21.39 2.33 -14.05
CA GLY A 157 -22.69 2.09 -14.66
C GLY A 157 -23.77 3.04 -14.16
N THR A 158 -23.88 3.20 -12.83
CA THR A 158 -24.95 3.98 -12.19
C THR A 158 -24.51 5.37 -11.77
N GLY A 159 -23.20 5.59 -11.58
CA GLY A 159 -22.66 6.82 -11.03
C GLY A 159 -22.82 6.94 -9.52
N ASP A 160 -23.32 5.90 -8.84
CA ASP A 160 -23.37 5.82 -7.38
C ASP A 160 -21.97 5.63 -6.79
N MET A 161 -21.83 5.88 -5.50
CA MET A 161 -20.57 5.65 -4.80
C MET A 161 -20.60 4.30 -4.09
N ILE A 162 -19.54 3.52 -4.23
CA ILE A 162 -19.34 2.27 -3.49
C ILE A 162 -18.36 2.57 -2.38
N VAL A 163 -18.79 2.44 -1.12
CA VAL A 163 -17.97 2.73 0.07
C VAL A 163 -17.73 1.45 0.84
N ARG A 164 -16.49 1.18 1.24
CA ARG A 164 -16.12 0.03 2.06
C ARG A 164 -15.26 0.46 3.24
N ALA A 165 -15.43 -0.19 4.37
CA ALA A 165 -14.52 -0.04 5.50
C ALA A 165 -13.25 -0.84 5.24
N VAL A 166 -12.09 -0.28 5.57
CA VAL A 166 -10.79 -0.92 5.46
C VAL A 166 -9.96 -0.61 6.71
N VAL A 167 -9.32 -1.63 7.26
CA VAL A 167 -8.39 -1.51 8.39
C VAL A 167 -7.13 -2.29 8.08
N GLY A 168 -5.98 -1.73 8.47
CA GLY A 168 -4.66 -2.30 8.24
C GLY A 168 -3.79 -2.15 9.48
N TRP A 169 -2.90 -3.10 9.67
CA TRP A 169 -1.89 -3.08 10.73
C TRP A 169 -0.72 -3.96 10.33
N GLY A 170 0.39 -3.85 11.06
CA GLY A 170 1.48 -4.79 10.93
C GLY A 170 2.87 -4.16 10.95
N GLY A 171 3.86 -4.96 10.57
CA GLY A 171 5.27 -4.66 10.72
C GLY A 171 5.98 -5.81 11.43
N ARG A 172 6.89 -5.48 12.36
CA ARG A 172 7.65 -6.47 13.13
C ARG A 172 6.85 -6.91 14.37
N GLY A 173 6.56 -8.21 14.51
CA GLY A 173 6.07 -8.79 15.77
C GLY A 173 4.57 -8.64 16.05
N VAL A 174 3.72 -8.79 15.01
CA VAL A 174 2.25 -8.68 15.12
C VAL A 174 1.68 -9.62 16.21
N ARG A 175 0.90 -9.06 17.15
CA ARG A 175 0.24 -9.80 18.23
C ARG A 175 -1.18 -10.23 17.85
N GLY A 176 -1.67 -11.33 18.42
CA GLY A 176 -3.00 -11.87 18.13
C GLY A 176 -4.16 -10.96 18.53
N ASP A 177 -4.02 -10.13 19.57
CA ASP A 177 -5.10 -9.24 20.03
C ASP A 177 -5.45 -8.14 19.03
N THR A 178 -4.49 -7.70 18.20
CA THR A 178 -4.72 -6.66 17.17
C THR A 178 -5.76 -7.10 16.15
N ASP A 179 -5.76 -8.38 15.76
CA ASP A 179 -6.73 -8.91 14.79
C ASP A 179 -8.18 -8.83 15.32
N ARG A 180 -8.37 -9.15 16.61
CA ARG A 180 -9.69 -9.08 17.25
C ARG A 180 -10.18 -7.64 17.32
N THR A 181 -9.31 -6.71 17.72
CA THR A 181 -9.64 -5.28 17.79
C THR A 181 -9.95 -4.72 16.41
N ALA A 182 -9.13 -5.04 15.40
CA ALA A 182 -9.36 -4.63 14.01
C ALA A 182 -10.71 -5.12 13.48
N THR A 183 -11.09 -6.37 13.79
CA THR A 183 -12.39 -6.93 13.39
C THR A 183 -13.55 -6.17 14.02
N LYS A 184 -13.43 -5.79 15.31
CA LYS A 184 -14.45 -4.98 16.00
C LYS A 184 -14.58 -3.59 15.38
N ILE A 185 -13.44 -2.94 15.12
CA ILE A 185 -13.39 -1.60 14.50
C ILE A 185 -13.99 -1.65 13.10
N LEU A 186 -13.62 -2.63 12.28
CA LEU A 186 -14.17 -2.83 10.94
C LEU A 186 -15.70 -2.96 10.96
N GLY A 187 -16.24 -3.74 11.91
CA GLY A 187 -17.68 -3.86 12.11
C GLY A 187 -18.35 -2.55 12.55
N GLY A 188 -17.65 -1.71 13.32
CA GLY A 188 -18.09 -0.36 13.68
C GLY A 188 -18.16 0.56 12.45
N LEU A 189 -17.09 0.59 11.66
CA LEU A 189 -17.02 1.39 10.44
C LEU A 189 -18.12 0.98 9.45
N LEU A 190 -18.29 -0.32 9.19
CA LEU A 190 -19.36 -0.81 8.31
C LEU A 190 -20.75 -0.38 8.80
N LYS A 191 -21.01 -0.42 10.11
CA LYS A 191 -22.27 0.07 10.68
C LYS A 191 -22.46 1.57 10.44
N ASN A 192 -21.42 2.37 10.60
CA ASN A 192 -21.48 3.81 10.32
C ASN A 192 -21.78 4.08 8.83
N VAL A 193 -21.16 3.32 7.91
CA VAL A 193 -21.45 3.42 6.47
C VAL A 193 -22.92 3.05 6.18
N LEU A 194 -23.40 1.94 6.73
CA LEU A 194 -24.79 1.49 6.56
C LEU A 194 -25.82 2.42 7.20
N ALA A 195 -25.43 3.16 8.24
CA ALA A 195 -26.27 4.15 8.91
C ALA A 195 -26.41 5.46 8.12
N SER A 196 -25.64 5.65 7.03
CA SER A 196 -25.81 6.79 6.14
C SER A 196 -27.23 6.81 5.57
N GLN A 197 -27.85 7.99 5.54
CA GLN A 197 -29.17 8.18 4.93
C GLN A 197 -29.19 7.91 3.41
N TYR A 198 -28.02 7.85 2.77
CA TYR A 198 -27.87 7.56 1.34
C TYR A 198 -27.58 6.09 1.06
N ALA A 199 -27.45 5.26 2.09
CA ALA A 199 -27.17 3.84 1.93
C ALA A 199 -28.34 3.12 1.26
N MET A 200 -28.04 2.46 0.13
CA MET A 200 -28.97 1.66 -0.65
C MET A 200 -28.89 0.17 -0.29
N GLY A 201 -27.80 -0.25 0.36
CA GLY A 201 -27.58 -1.62 0.80
C GLY A 201 -26.18 -2.13 0.48
N LEU A 202 -25.92 -3.36 0.90
CA LEU A 202 -24.68 -4.07 0.62
C LEU A 202 -24.55 -4.39 -0.87
N THR A 203 -23.33 -4.34 -1.38
CA THR A 203 -22.99 -4.62 -2.77
C THR A 203 -21.60 -5.24 -2.86
N ALA A 204 -21.34 -6.01 -3.91
CA ALA A 204 -20.02 -6.53 -4.18
C ALA A 204 -19.04 -5.38 -4.47
N VAL A 205 -17.80 -5.52 -4.00
CA VAL A 205 -16.72 -4.57 -4.32
C VAL A 205 -16.09 -5.01 -5.63
N GLU A 206 -16.65 -4.55 -6.75
CA GLU A 206 -15.99 -4.68 -8.05
C GLU A 206 -15.03 -3.52 -8.22
N ARG A 207 -13.72 -3.81 -8.19
CA ARG A 207 -12.71 -2.79 -8.39
C ARG A 207 -12.64 -2.39 -9.86
N PRO A 208 -12.68 -1.08 -10.17
CA PRO A 208 -12.35 -0.58 -11.50
C PRO A 208 -10.96 -1.07 -11.92
N VAL A 209 -10.84 -1.62 -13.12
CA VAL A 209 -9.54 -2.02 -13.69
C VAL A 209 -9.31 -1.19 -14.95
N PRO A 210 -8.26 -0.36 -15.03
CA PRO A 210 -8.00 0.42 -16.24
C PRO A 210 -8.04 -0.46 -17.49
N ALA A 211 -8.74 -0.01 -18.54
CA ALA A 211 -8.85 -0.77 -19.77
C ALA A 211 -7.47 -0.84 -20.47
N ALA A 212 -6.78 -1.97 -20.38
CA ALA A 212 -5.59 -2.24 -21.18
C ALA A 212 -6.01 -2.64 -22.60
N GLY A 213 -6.41 -1.69 -23.44
CA GLY A 213 -6.82 -1.98 -24.83
C GLY A 213 -7.45 -0.82 -25.61
N ARG A 214 -7.73 -1.05 -26.90
CA ARG A 214 -8.53 -0.14 -27.73
C ARG A 214 -10.01 -0.31 -27.35
N GLY A 215 -10.63 0.70 -26.73
CA GLY A 215 -12.08 0.71 -26.47
C GLY A 215 -12.56 1.47 -25.23
N GLY A 216 -11.68 1.80 -24.28
CA GLY A 216 -12.06 2.55 -23.08
C GLY A 216 -12.41 4.02 -23.36
N LEU A 217 -13.44 4.54 -22.67
CA LEU A 217 -13.78 5.97 -22.70
C LEU A 217 -12.85 6.73 -21.74
N VAL A 218 -12.21 7.79 -22.23
CA VAL A 218 -11.38 8.66 -21.40
C VAL A 218 -12.24 9.75 -20.78
N CYS A 219 -12.12 9.93 -19.46
CA CYS A 219 -12.82 10.99 -18.77
C CYS A 219 -12.29 12.36 -19.20
N ALA A 220 -13.16 13.21 -19.76
CA ALA A 220 -12.81 14.57 -20.15
C ALA A 220 -12.47 15.49 -18.95
N HIS A 221 -12.84 15.10 -17.73
CA HIS A 221 -12.56 15.88 -16.52
C HIS A 221 -11.17 15.56 -15.94
N CYS A 222 -10.86 14.28 -15.71
CA CYS A 222 -9.64 13.88 -14.99
C CYS A 222 -8.67 13.02 -15.81
N GLY A 223 -8.96 12.77 -17.09
CA GLY A 223 -8.11 11.97 -17.99
C GLY A 223 -8.13 10.46 -17.74
N PHE A 224 -8.82 9.96 -16.71
CA PHE A 224 -8.86 8.53 -16.40
C PHE A 224 -9.47 7.70 -17.54
N ALA A 225 -8.77 6.67 -17.98
CA ALA A 225 -9.28 5.69 -18.94
C ALA A 225 -10.23 4.71 -18.23
N SER A 226 -11.54 4.85 -18.45
CA SER A 226 -12.55 3.98 -17.83
C SER A 226 -12.35 2.52 -18.24
N ALA A 227 -12.65 1.62 -17.31
CA ALA A 227 -12.44 0.18 -17.48
C ALA A 227 -13.32 -0.41 -18.59
N HIS A 228 -14.59 0.00 -18.62
CA HIS A 228 -15.60 -0.68 -19.43
C HIS A 228 -16.08 0.17 -20.60
N GLU A 229 -16.25 -0.42 -21.79
CA GLU A 229 -16.86 0.26 -22.96
C GLU A 229 -18.29 0.75 -22.68
N ARG A 230 -18.94 0.14 -21.68
CA ARG A 230 -20.28 0.49 -21.21
C ARG A 230 -20.29 1.48 -20.05
N ALA A 231 -19.13 1.98 -19.63
CA ALA A 231 -19.07 3.01 -18.60
C ALA A 231 -19.88 4.24 -19.04
N PHE A 232 -20.69 4.75 -18.13
CA PHE A 232 -21.39 6.03 -18.25
C PHE A 232 -20.77 7.09 -17.34
N TYR A 233 -20.08 6.66 -16.28
CA TYR A 233 -19.44 7.51 -15.28
C TYR A 233 -17.98 7.13 -15.10
N CYS A 234 -17.15 8.12 -14.76
CA CYS A 234 -15.75 7.90 -14.42
C CYS A 234 -15.64 7.31 -13.01
N PRO A 235 -14.94 6.18 -12.81
CA PRO A 235 -14.84 5.55 -11.47
C PRO A 235 -14.00 6.38 -10.49
N LYS A 236 -13.14 7.25 -11.02
CA LYS A 236 -12.23 8.11 -10.25
C LYS A 236 -12.90 9.39 -9.74
N CYS A 237 -13.68 10.08 -10.58
CA CYS A 237 -14.24 11.40 -10.24
C CYS A 237 -15.78 11.48 -10.31
N GLY A 238 -16.47 10.40 -10.68
CA GLY A 238 -17.93 10.38 -10.79
C GLY A 238 -18.51 11.19 -11.94
N MET A 239 -17.69 11.87 -12.75
CA MET A 239 -18.17 12.65 -13.89
C MET A 239 -18.72 11.75 -14.99
N ARG A 240 -19.85 12.16 -15.57
CA ARG A 240 -20.45 11.47 -16.71
C ARG A 240 -19.50 11.52 -17.91
N LEU A 241 -19.23 10.36 -18.51
CA LEU A 241 -18.40 10.22 -19.69
C LEU A 241 -19.20 10.68 -20.93
N LEU A 242 -18.60 11.55 -21.73
CA LEU A 242 -19.16 11.99 -23.00
C LEU A 242 -18.99 10.84 -24.01
N ARG A 243 -20.10 10.19 -24.39
CA ARG A 243 -20.09 9.30 -25.54
C ARG A 243 -20.20 10.16 -26.80
N GLY A 244 -19.20 10.06 -27.67
CA GLY A 244 -19.27 10.59 -29.04
C GLY A 244 -20.30 9.84 -29.86
#